data_AF-A0A1W6LCE6-F1
#
_entry.id   AF-A0A1W6LCE6-F1
#
_cell.length_a   1.000
_cell.length_b   1.000
_cell.length_c   1.000
_cell.angle_alpha   90.00
_cell.angle_beta   90.00
_cell.angle_gamma   90.00
#
_symmetry.space_group_name_H-M   'P 1'
#
loop_
_entity.id
_entity.type
_entity.pdbx_description
1 polymer ?
#
loop_
_entity_poly.entity_id
_entity_poly.type
_entity_poly.pdbx_seq_one_letter_code
_entity_poly.pdbx_strand_id
1 'polypeptide(L)'
;MHFDERTEGDYRIYAGAVEGPCGDGYIAAVVVSRMTGPNGSGPVAYRDDSIACGHRWPSPEAALTHALARAREVIYRERHRLAC
;
A
#
# COMPACT_ATOMS: atom_id res chain seq x y z
N MET A 1 5.30 -5.58 13.81
CA MET A 1 4.78 -4.59 12.82
C MET A 1 5.87 -4.27 11.81
N HIS A 2 5.69 -4.70 10.55
CA HIS A 2 6.62 -4.42 9.45
C HIS A 2 6.07 -3.32 8.55
N PHE A 3 6.93 -2.44 8.07
CA PHE A 3 6.53 -1.33 7.22
C PHE A 3 7.61 -1.07 6.16
N ASP A 4 7.18 -0.89 4.92
CA ASP A 4 8.02 -0.58 3.78
C ASP A 4 7.48 0.69 3.11
N GLU A 5 8.28 1.75 3.11
CA GLU A 5 7.98 2.97 2.35
C GLU A 5 8.75 2.93 1.03
N ARG A 6 8.03 3.09 -0.08
CA ARG A 6 8.61 3.17 -1.42
C ARG A 6 8.10 4.41 -2.11
N THR A 7 8.96 5.08 -2.86
CA THR A 7 8.54 6.19 -3.73
C THR A 7 8.65 5.75 -5.19
N GLU A 8 7.56 5.91 -5.95
CA GLU A 8 7.46 5.54 -7.35
C GLU A 8 6.94 6.74 -8.17
N GLY A 9 7.86 7.48 -8.79
CA GLY A 9 7.55 8.72 -9.51
C GLY A 9 6.92 9.77 -8.61
N ASP A 10 5.74 10.25 -8.99
CA ASP A 10 4.94 11.21 -8.22
C ASP A 10 4.09 10.58 -7.10
N TYR A 11 4.28 9.29 -6.79
CA TYR A 11 3.50 8.57 -5.80
C TYR A 11 4.40 8.01 -4.70
N ARG A 12 3.96 8.15 -3.45
CA ARG A 12 4.54 7.48 -2.29
C ARG A 12 3.65 6.32 -1.88
N ILE A 13 4.24 5.15 -1.79
CA ILE A 13 3.62 3.91 -1.37
C ILE A 13 4.08 3.60 0.05
N TYR A 14 3.12 3.30 0.89
CA TYR A 14 3.32 2.89 2.27
C TYR A 14 2.70 1.52 2.43
N ALA A 15 3.52 0.48 2.45
CA ALA A 15 3.08 -0.89 2.71
C ALA A 15 3.31 -1.23 4.18
N GLY A 16 2.32 -1.80 4.83
CA GLY A 16 2.39 -2.25 6.21
C GLY A 16 1.93 -3.70 6.34
N ALA A 17 2.63 -4.48 7.15
CA ALA A 17 2.18 -5.77 7.64
C ALA A 17 2.03 -5.71 9.16
N VAL A 18 0.78 -5.87 9.61
CA VAL A 18 0.40 -5.81 11.02
C VAL A 18 0.04 -7.22 11.48
N GLU A 19 0.60 -7.64 12.61
CA GLU A 19 0.30 -8.93 13.21
C GLU A 19 -1.10 -8.91 13.83
N GLY A 20 -1.90 -9.95 13.59
CA GLY A 20 -3.20 -10.10 14.21
C GLY A 20 -3.10 -10.31 15.72
N PRO A 21 -4.08 -9.84 16.53
CA PRO A 21 -4.02 -9.85 18.00
C PRO A 21 -3.92 -11.24 18.65
N CYS A 22 -4.05 -12.33 17.91
CA CYS A 22 -3.91 -13.71 18.40
C CYS A 22 -2.83 -14.53 17.66
N GLY A 23 -1.90 -13.87 16.95
CA GLY A 23 -0.91 -14.58 16.14
C GLY A 23 -1.53 -15.31 14.94
N ASP A 24 -2.73 -14.90 14.53
CA ASP A 24 -3.51 -15.52 13.45
C ASP A 24 -2.94 -15.19 12.04
N GLY A 25 -1.72 -14.66 11.98
CA GLY A 25 -1.04 -14.22 10.78
C GLY A 25 -0.98 -12.70 10.64
N TYR A 26 -0.64 -12.28 9.43
CA TYR A 26 -0.34 -10.88 9.12
C TYR A 26 -1.42 -10.29 8.23
N ILE A 27 -1.86 -9.08 8.58
CA ILE A 27 -2.77 -8.25 7.81
C ILE A 27 -1.92 -7.29 6.99
N ALA A 28 -2.12 -7.32 5.68
CA ALA A 28 -1.52 -6.36 4.76
C ALA A 28 -2.36 -5.08 4.73
N ALA A 29 -1.69 -3.94 4.78
CA ALA A 29 -2.27 -2.63 4.59
C ALA A 29 -1.43 -1.85 3.59
N VAL A 30 -2.07 -1.05 2.74
CA VAL A 30 -1.34 -0.16 1.83
C VAL A 30 -1.96 1.22 1.76
N VAL A 31 -1.11 2.24 1.67
CA VAL A 31 -1.51 3.62 1.40
C VAL A 31 -0.67 4.13 0.26
N VAL A 32 -1.31 4.65 -0.78
CA VAL A 32 -0.67 5.36 -1.88
C VAL A 32 -1.06 6.82 -1.76
N SER A 33 -0.08 7.68 -1.57
CA SER A 33 -0.24 9.13 -1.52
C SER A 33 0.39 9.74 -2.76
N ARG A 34 -0.33 10.63 -3.45
CA ARG A 34 0.26 11.37 -4.57
C ARG A 34 1.06 12.54 -4.02
N MET A 35 2.31 12.71 -4.41
CA MET A 35 3.12 13.87 -4.09
C MET A 35 2.72 15.04 -5.01
N THR A 36 1.61 15.71 -4.71
CA THR A 36 1.24 16.96 -5.39
C THR A 36 1.62 18.14 -4.50
N GLY A 37 2.84 18.65 -4.67
CA GLY A 37 3.30 19.88 -4.03
C GLY A 37 4.73 19.84 -3.47
N PRO A 38 5.30 21.00 -3.11
CA PRO A 38 6.71 21.17 -2.72
C PRO A 38 7.10 20.42 -1.43
N ASN A 39 6.13 20.02 -0.61
CA ASN A 39 6.37 19.28 0.65
C ASN A 39 6.22 17.75 0.50
N GLY A 40 6.01 17.22 -0.71
CA GLY A 40 5.87 15.77 -0.95
C GLY A 40 4.71 15.10 -0.22
N SER A 41 3.76 15.89 0.30
CA SER A 41 2.57 15.44 1.02
C SER A 41 1.36 15.94 0.25
N GLY A 42 0.87 15.14 -0.69
CA GLY A 42 -0.39 15.40 -1.36
C GLY A 42 -1.48 14.43 -0.89
N PRO A 43 -2.68 14.51 -1.50
CA PRO A 43 -3.82 13.72 -1.07
C PRO A 43 -3.52 12.22 -1.20
N VAL A 44 -4.03 11.46 -0.23
CA VAL A 44 -4.05 9.99 -0.30
C VAL A 44 -4.88 9.62 -1.54
N ALA A 45 -4.21 9.08 -2.55
CA ALA A 45 -4.85 8.65 -3.80
C ALA A 45 -5.57 7.31 -3.59
N TYR A 46 -5.03 6.46 -2.72
CA TYR A 46 -5.60 5.16 -2.41
C TYR A 46 -5.19 4.74 -1.00
N ARG A 47 -6.13 4.25 -0.22
CA ARG A 47 -5.87 3.62 1.07
C ARG A 47 -6.69 2.38 1.16
N ASP A 48 -6.03 1.29 1.53
CA ASP A 48 -6.67 0.01 1.69
C ASP A 48 -6.07 -0.66 2.93
N ASP A 49 -6.75 -0.43 4.06
CA ASP A 49 -6.55 -1.15 5.32
C ASP A 49 -7.17 -2.55 5.29
N SER A 50 -7.95 -2.84 4.25
CA SER A 50 -8.72 -4.06 4.07
C SER A 50 -8.09 -5.00 3.03
N ILE A 51 -6.81 -4.83 2.67
CA ILE A 51 -6.13 -5.70 1.69
C ILE A 51 -6.10 -7.15 2.16
N ALA A 52 -6.28 -7.40 3.45
CA ALA A 52 -6.58 -8.74 3.93
C ALA A 52 -7.89 -9.30 3.34
N CYS A 53 -8.99 -8.57 3.17
CA CYS A 53 -10.32 -9.15 2.86
C CYS A 53 -10.66 -10.34 3.80
N GLY A 54 -10.13 -10.33 5.04
CA GLY A 54 -10.17 -11.46 5.97
C GLY A 54 -9.08 -12.54 5.76
N HIS A 55 -8.32 -12.49 4.67
CA HIS A 55 -7.14 -13.30 4.42
C HIS A 55 -5.95 -12.84 5.26
N ARG A 56 -5.39 -13.80 6.01
CA ARG A 56 -4.23 -13.60 6.87
C ARG A 56 -3.03 -14.27 6.22
N TRP A 57 -1.97 -13.50 6.05
CA TRP A 57 -0.74 -13.99 5.43
C TRP A 57 0.09 -14.75 6.46
N PRO A 58 0.72 -15.88 6.06
CA PRO A 58 1.55 -16.66 6.97
C PRO A 58 2.86 -15.95 7.35
N SER A 59 3.29 -14.97 6.55
CA SER A 59 4.54 -14.22 6.75
C SER A 59 4.35 -12.74 6.47
N PRO A 60 5.10 -11.85 7.16
CA PRO A 60 5.04 -10.41 6.93
C PRO A 60 5.49 -10.03 5.52
N GLU A 61 6.49 -10.74 4.96
CA GLU A 61 6.98 -10.51 3.60
C GLU A 61 5.91 -10.78 2.53
N ALA A 62 5.08 -11.80 2.73
CA ALA A 62 3.99 -12.12 1.81
C ALA A 62 2.91 -11.02 1.84
N ALA A 63 2.56 -10.53 3.05
CA ALA A 63 1.66 -9.40 3.23
C ALA A 63 2.19 -8.12 2.55
N LEU A 64 3.48 -7.80 2.74
CA LEU A 64 4.13 -6.65 2.13
C LEU A 64 4.19 -6.77 0.61
N THR A 65 4.56 -7.94 0.09
CA THR A 65 4.61 -8.19 -1.36
C THR A 65 3.25 -7.98 -2.01
N HIS A 66 2.18 -8.47 -1.37
CA HIS A 66 0.83 -8.30 -1.87
C HIS A 66 0.37 -6.82 -1.81
N ALA A 67 0.64 -6.13 -0.69
CA ALA A 67 0.37 -4.70 -0.55
C ALA A 67 1.09 -3.88 -1.65
N LEU A 68 2.38 -4.15 -1.89
CA LEU A 68 3.18 -3.49 -2.92
C LEU A 68 2.66 -3.79 -4.34
N ALA A 69 2.30 -5.04 -4.63
CA ALA A 69 1.69 -5.40 -5.91
C ALA A 69 0.41 -4.60 -6.15
N ARG A 70 -0.47 -4.52 -5.13
CA ARG A 70 -1.71 -3.76 -5.21
C ARG A 70 -1.49 -2.26 -5.41
N ALA A 71 -0.51 -1.68 -4.70
CA ALA A 71 -0.14 -0.28 -4.89
C ALA A 71 0.28 0.02 -6.32
N ARG A 72 1.12 -0.84 -6.91
CA ARG A 72 1.60 -0.67 -8.28
C ARG A 72 0.47 -0.78 -9.31
N GLU A 73 -0.47 -1.71 -9.11
CA GLU A 73 -1.68 -1.80 -9.95
C GLU A 73 -2.50 -0.51 -9.90
N VAL A 74 -2.70 0.05 -8.71
CA VAL A 74 -3.45 1.30 -8.53
C VAL A 74 -2.72 2.48 -9.18
N ILE A 75 -1.41 2.61 -8.98
CA ILE A 75 -0.61 3.65 -9.61
C ILE A 75 -0.68 3.52 -11.13
N TYR A 76 -0.54 2.31 -11.67
CA TYR A 76 -0.64 2.08 -13.11
C TYR A 76 -2.01 2.49 -13.65
N ARG A 77 -3.09 2.10 -12.97
CA ARG A 77 -4.47 2.46 -13.36
C ARG A 77 -4.72 3.96 -13.26
N GLU A 78 -4.22 4.63 -12.22
CA GLU A 78 -4.38 6.07 -12.03
C GLU A 78 -3.57 6.87 -13.07
N ARG A 79 -2.35 6.44 -13.37
CA ARG A 79 -1.54 7.00 -14.47
C ARG A 79 -2.27 6.92 -15.80
N HIS A 80 -2.98 5.81 -16.07
CA HIS A 80 -3.80 5.66 -17.27
C HIS A 80 -5.07 6.53 -17.25
N ARG A 81 -5.66 6.82 -16.09
CA ARG A 81 -6.83 7.71 -15.96
C ARG A 81 -6.50 9.19 -16.14
N LEU A 82 -5.28 9.60 -15.79
CA LEU A 82 -4.80 10.99 -15.90
C LEU A 82 -4.27 11.35 -17.29
N ALA A 83 -4.24 10.39 -18.23
CA ALA A 83 -3.74 10.60 -19.59
C ALA A 83 -4.83 11.01 -20.61
N CYS A 84 -5.99 11.48 -20.15
CA CYS A 84 -7.09 11.97 -21.00
C CYS A 84 -7.25 13.48 -20.92
#